data_AF-A0A1J3HVF4-F1
#
_entry.id   AF-A0A1J3HVF4-F1
#
_cell.length_a   1.000
_cell.length_b   1.000
_cell.length_c   1.000
_cell.angle_alpha   90.00
_cell.angle_beta   90.00
_cell.angle_gamma   90.00
#
_symmetry.space_group_name_H-M   'P 1'
#
loop_
_entity.id
_entity.type
_entity.pdbx_description
1 polymer ?
#
loop_
_entity_poly.entity_id
_entity_poly.type
_entity_poly.pdbx_seq_one_letter_code
_entity_poly.pdbx_strand_id
1 'polypeptide(L)'
;PENKMLVKQALDILMPALPKRLPLGDSRTPVWIKYTKKILVEEGHSIPNLIHIFQLIVRHSDLFYSWRAQFVPQMVSSLSRIGLPYNTTAENRRLAIELAGLVVSWERQRRNETKMVIDADAPSEVSDRLRLSSGVDPKRSSYGSSISEDPSKRVKTEPGLQ
;
A
#
# COMPACT_ATOMS: atom_id res chain seq x y z
N PRO A 1 21.44 24.33 12.38
CA PRO A 1 19.99 24.34 12.03
C PRO A 1 19.77 24.78 10.57
N GLU A 2 20.47 25.84 10.16
CA GLU A 2 20.44 26.46 8.82
C GLU A 2 20.74 25.49 7.67
N ASN A 3 21.79 24.67 7.79
CA ASN A 3 22.16 23.68 6.75
C ASN A 3 21.04 22.68 6.42
N LYS A 4 20.22 22.27 7.41
CA LYS A 4 19.12 21.32 7.16
C LYS A 4 18.01 21.93 6.31
N MET A 5 17.76 23.23 6.47
CA MET A 5 16.75 23.95 5.68
C MET A 5 17.22 24.16 4.24
N LEU A 6 18.48 24.51 4.04
CA LEU A 6 19.06 24.66 2.71
C LEU A 6 19.07 23.35 1.92
N VAL A 7 19.42 22.23 2.56
CA VAL A 7 19.36 20.90 1.93
C VAL A 7 17.93 20.54 1.55
N LYS A 8 16.97 20.80 2.44
CA LYS A 8 15.55 20.57 2.17
C LYS A 8 15.06 21.38 0.96
N GLN A 9 15.42 22.66 0.89
CA GLN A 9 15.05 23.57 -0.21
C GLN A 9 15.74 23.19 -1.52
N ALA A 10 17.02 22.84 -1.50
CA ALA A 10 17.74 22.37 -2.67
C ALA A 10 17.09 21.10 -3.23
N LEU A 11 16.74 20.15 -2.37
CA LEU A 11 16.04 18.93 -2.79
C LEU A 11 14.63 19.25 -3.34
N ASP A 12 13.92 20.24 -2.81
CA ASP A 12 12.61 20.66 -3.37
C ASP A 12 12.70 21.16 -4.80
N ILE A 13 13.77 21.89 -5.13
CA ILE A 13 14.01 22.40 -6.48
C ILE A 13 14.49 21.26 -7.39
N LEU A 14 15.35 20.38 -6.87
CA LEU A 14 15.95 19.29 -7.65
C LEU A 14 14.98 18.17 -7.98
N MET A 15 14.18 17.69 -7.02
CA MET A 15 13.27 16.56 -7.20
C MET A 15 12.38 16.66 -8.46
N PRO A 16 11.66 17.76 -8.73
CA PRO A 16 10.84 17.88 -9.94
C PRO A 16 11.66 18.02 -11.23
N ALA A 17 12.94 18.38 -11.14
CA ALA A 17 13.84 18.48 -12.29
C ALA A 17 14.48 17.13 -12.66
N LEU A 18 14.65 16.22 -11.69
CA LEU A 18 15.32 14.93 -11.89
C LEU A 18 14.66 14.05 -12.98
N PRO A 19 13.32 13.86 -13.02
CA PRO A 19 12.70 13.08 -14.09
C PRO A 19 12.94 13.66 -15.49
N LYS A 20 13.09 14.99 -15.60
CA LYS A 20 13.28 15.69 -16.88
C LYS A 20 14.74 15.67 -17.34
N ARG A 21 15.68 15.78 -16.41
CA ARG A 21 17.12 15.93 -16.68
C ARG A 21 17.89 14.62 -16.62
N LEU A 22 17.33 13.61 -15.97
CA LEU A 22 17.92 12.28 -15.84
C LEU A 22 16.91 11.22 -16.33
N PRO A 23 16.61 11.21 -17.64
CA PRO A 23 15.64 10.28 -18.21
C PRO A 23 16.07 8.83 -18.01
N LEU A 24 15.10 7.92 -18.09
CA LEU A 24 15.37 6.50 -18.13
C LEU A 24 16.19 6.23 -19.40
N GLY A 25 17.51 6.06 -19.27
CA GLY A 25 18.32 5.46 -20.33
C GLY A 25 17.96 3.98 -20.52
N ASP A 26 18.93 3.12 -20.79
CA ASP A 26 18.68 1.68 -21.00
C ASP A 26 18.18 0.91 -19.75
N SER A 27 18.04 1.60 -18.62
CA SER A 27 17.61 0.97 -17.37
C SER A 27 16.14 1.22 -17.06
N ARG A 28 15.43 0.13 -16.70
CA ARG A 28 14.04 0.14 -16.20
C ARG A 28 13.81 1.03 -14.96
N THR A 29 14.87 1.43 -14.25
CA THR A 29 14.78 2.30 -13.07
C THR A 29 15.67 3.52 -13.23
N PRO A 30 15.16 4.75 -13.05
CA PRO A 30 15.96 5.96 -13.13
C PRO A 30 17.13 5.93 -12.14
N VAL A 31 18.24 6.52 -12.55
CA VAL A 31 19.47 6.57 -11.76
C VAL A 31 19.24 7.24 -10.39
N TRP A 32 18.43 8.30 -10.33
CA TRP A 32 18.14 8.98 -9.06
C TRP A 32 17.37 8.10 -8.08
N ILE A 33 16.40 7.29 -8.54
CA ILE A 33 15.70 6.30 -7.71
C ILE A 33 16.67 5.27 -7.15
N LYS A 34 17.62 4.79 -7.97
CA LYS A 34 18.63 3.83 -7.52
C LYS A 34 19.49 4.41 -6.41
N TYR A 35 19.94 5.65 -6.55
CA TYR A 35 20.75 6.31 -5.52
C TYR A 35 19.96 6.58 -4.25
N THR A 36 18.71 7.04 -4.34
CA THR A 36 17.86 7.20 -3.15
C THR A 36 17.67 5.87 -2.43
N LYS A 37 17.37 4.79 -3.16
CA LYS A 37 17.28 3.45 -2.58
C LYS A 37 18.60 2.99 -1.96
N LYS A 38 19.72 3.23 -2.64
CA LYS A 38 21.06 2.86 -2.17
C LYS A 38 21.35 3.52 -0.82
N ILE A 39 21.14 4.83 -0.72
CA ILE A 39 21.28 5.59 0.53
C ILE A 39 20.35 5.02 1.61
N LEU A 40 19.08 4.72 1.28
CA LEU A 40 18.13 4.15 2.23
C LEU A 40 18.63 2.84 2.85
N VAL A 41 19.28 1.99 2.06
CA VAL A 41 19.76 0.67 2.49
C VAL A 41 21.10 0.78 3.23
N GLU A 42 22.06 1.52 2.67
CA GLU A 42 23.41 1.65 3.25
C GLU A 42 23.38 2.45 4.56
N GLU A 43 22.61 3.54 4.60
CA GLU A 43 22.50 4.42 5.78
C GLU A 43 21.30 4.06 6.68
N GLY A 44 20.64 2.93 6.43
CA GLY A 44 19.40 2.53 7.10
C GLY A 44 19.54 2.25 8.60
N HIS A 45 20.76 2.17 9.11
CA HIS A 45 21.04 2.03 10.54
C HIS A 45 20.89 3.37 11.28
N SER A 46 21.16 4.50 10.62
CA SER A 46 21.11 5.84 11.20
C SER A 46 19.69 6.40 11.18
N ILE A 47 19.07 6.52 12.37
CA ILE A 47 17.72 7.10 12.52
C ILE A 47 17.63 8.53 11.92
N PRO A 48 18.61 9.44 12.15
CA PRO A 48 18.60 10.74 11.50
C PRO A 48 18.57 10.67 9.97
N ASN A 49 19.32 9.74 9.36
CA ASN A 49 19.34 9.58 7.91
C ASN A 49 18.01 9.04 7.39
N LEU A 50 17.42 8.07 8.10
CA LEU A 50 16.07 7.56 7.83
C LEU A 50 15.00 8.67 7.88
N ILE A 51 15.06 9.53 8.90
CA ILE A 51 14.14 10.67 9.02
C ILE A 51 14.26 11.58 7.79
N HIS A 52 15.49 11.95 7.41
CA HIS A 52 15.71 12.84 6.26
C HIS A 52 15.23 12.25 4.94
N ILE A 53 15.51 10.97 4.67
CA ILE A 53 15.08 10.33 3.43
C ILE A 53 13.56 10.10 3.39
N PHE A 54 12.93 9.75 4.52
CA PHE A 54 11.47 9.60 4.55
C PHE A 54 10.75 10.93 4.43
N GLN A 55 11.29 12.03 4.97
CA GLN A 55 10.77 13.38 4.69
C GLN A 55 10.80 13.71 3.20
N LEU A 56 11.87 13.34 2.51
CA LEU A 56 11.98 13.53 1.05
C LEU A 56 10.90 12.75 0.31
N ILE A 57 10.73 11.47 0.65
CA ILE A 57 9.76 10.57 0.00
C ILE A 57 8.32 11.02 0.26
N VAL A 58 7.98 11.38 1.50
CA VAL A 58 6.63 11.86 1.87
C VAL A 58 6.28 13.14 1.12
N ARG A 59 7.22 14.07 1.02
CA ARG A 59 7.00 15.37 0.36
C ARG A 59 6.86 15.26 -1.17
N HIS A 60 7.52 14.28 -1.78
CA HIS A 60 7.54 14.08 -3.23
C HIS A 60 6.91 12.74 -3.63
N SER A 61 5.85 12.33 -2.93
CA SER A 61 5.23 11.00 -3.01
C SER A 61 4.97 10.51 -4.43
N ASP A 62 4.50 11.41 -5.29
CA ASP A 62 4.05 11.09 -6.63
C ASP A 62 5.21 10.68 -7.53
N LEU A 63 6.39 11.29 -7.32
CA LEU A 63 7.62 10.91 -8.03
C LEU A 63 8.10 9.52 -7.63
N PHE A 64 7.85 9.11 -6.39
CA PHE A 64 8.26 7.79 -5.88
C PHE A 64 7.23 6.69 -6.15
N TYR A 65 5.97 7.03 -6.43
CA TYR A 65 4.87 6.07 -6.56
C TYR A 65 5.17 4.95 -7.56
N SER A 66 5.68 5.29 -8.76
CA SER A 66 6.01 4.32 -9.81
C SER A 66 7.04 3.26 -9.37
N TRP A 67 7.85 3.56 -8.36
CA TRP A 67 8.86 2.65 -7.79
C TRP A 67 8.58 2.29 -6.33
N ARG A 68 7.37 2.53 -5.81
CA ARG A 68 6.99 2.34 -4.39
C ARG A 68 7.39 0.98 -3.82
N ALA A 69 7.28 -0.08 -4.61
CA ALA A 69 7.63 -1.44 -4.19
C ALA A 69 9.08 -1.58 -3.71
N GLN A 70 9.98 -0.69 -4.17
CA GLN A 70 11.39 -0.65 -3.78
C GLN A 70 11.61 -0.03 -2.39
N PHE A 71 10.65 0.75 -1.88
CA PHE A 71 10.76 1.55 -0.66
C PHE A 71 9.87 1.03 0.47
N VAL A 72 8.67 0.55 0.14
CA VAL A 72 7.65 0.12 1.12
C VAL A 72 8.18 -0.84 2.18
N PRO A 73 8.98 -1.90 1.87
CA PRO A 73 9.49 -2.80 2.90
C PRO A 73 10.31 -2.08 3.98
N GLN A 74 11.16 -1.14 3.56
CA GLN A 74 12.00 -0.37 4.48
C GLN A 74 11.19 0.69 5.24
N MET A 75 10.18 1.30 4.61
CA MET A 75 9.27 2.24 5.27
C MET A 75 8.54 1.54 6.41
N VAL A 76 7.93 0.39 6.16
CA VAL A 76 7.20 -0.39 7.17
C VAL A 76 8.12 -0.84 8.31
N SER A 77 9.31 -1.36 7.98
CA SER A 77 10.30 -1.75 8.98
C SER A 77 10.71 -0.58 9.90
N SER A 78 10.89 0.61 9.30
CA SER A 78 11.36 1.80 10.02
C SER A 78 10.29 2.51 10.84
N LEU A 79 8.99 2.31 10.56
CA LEU A 79 7.90 2.92 11.33
C LEU A 79 8.00 2.59 12.81
N SER A 80 8.26 1.33 13.13
CA SER A 80 8.43 0.87 14.51
C SER A 80 9.60 1.57 15.21
N ARG A 81 10.70 1.76 14.50
CA ARG A 81 11.95 2.34 15.01
C ARG A 81 11.85 3.85 15.21
N ILE A 82 11.09 4.55 14.38
CA ILE A 82 11.02 6.02 14.41
C ILE A 82 9.86 6.48 15.29
N GLY A 83 8.69 5.85 15.22
CA GLY A 83 7.46 6.34 15.84
C GLY A 83 7.14 5.81 17.23
N LEU A 84 7.62 4.62 17.59
CA LEU A 84 7.24 3.93 18.83
C LEU A 84 8.12 4.21 20.06
N PRO A 85 9.44 4.51 19.94
CA PRO A 85 10.25 4.78 21.13
C PRO A 85 9.68 5.92 21.99
N TYR A 86 9.71 5.75 23.31
CA TYR A 86 9.15 6.72 24.25
C TYR A 86 9.84 8.10 24.17
N ASN A 87 11.13 8.12 23.84
CA ASN A 87 11.94 9.32 23.68
C ASN A 87 11.85 9.97 22.28
N THR A 88 11.00 9.44 21.39
CA THR A 88 10.79 10.04 20.06
C THR A 88 10.14 11.42 20.20
N THR A 89 10.71 12.42 19.51
CA THR A 89 10.17 13.79 19.47
C THR A 89 8.83 13.87 18.73
N ALA A 90 8.06 14.94 18.97
CA ALA A 90 6.76 15.12 18.32
C ALA A 90 6.87 15.17 16.78
N GLU A 91 7.94 15.76 16.24
CA GLU A 91 8.20 15.86 14.80
C GLU A 91 8.45 14.48 14.18
N ASN A 92 9.18 13.62 14.88
CA ASN A 92 9.46 12.26 14.43
C ASN A 92 8.19 11.38 14.48
N ARG A 93 7.34 11.56 15.51
CA ARG A 93 6.02 10.90 15.56
C ARG A 93 5.13 11.36 14.43
N ARG A 94 5.09 12.66 14.15
CA ARG A 94 4.35 13.21 13.02
C ARG A 94 4.82 12.61 11.70
N LEU A 95 6.14 12.55 11.46
CA LEU A 95 6.69 11.91 10.27
C LEU A 95 6.29 10.44 10.18
N ALA A 96 6.32 9.69 11.27
CA ALA A 96 5.90 8.29 11.27
C ALA A 96 4.42 8.14 10.88
N ILE A 97 3.54 9.03 11.35
CA ILE A 97 2.12 9.06 10.97
C ILE A 97 1.97 9.39 9.49
N GLU A 98 2.64 10.43 9.00
CA GLU A 98 2.61 10.82 7.58
C GLU A 98 3.13 9.67 6.69
N LEU A 99 4.20 9.00 7.10
CA LEU A 99 4.78 7.85 6.40
C LEU A 99 3.83 6.65 6.36
N ALA A 100 3.18 6.33 7.48
CA ALA A 100 2.18 5.26 7.54
C ALA A 100 0.98 5.58 6.64
N GLY A 101 0.50 6.83 6.70
CA GLY A 101 -0.56 7.33 5.82
C GLY A 101 -0.21 7.21 4.35
N LEU A 102 1.04 7.51 3.97
CA LEU A 102 1.55 7.34 2.62
C LEU A 102 1.56 5.88 2.16
N VAL A 103 2.02 4.95 3.00
CA VAL A 103 2.00 3.52 2.65
C VAL A 103 0.57 3.04 2.38
N VAL A 104 -0.39 3.48 3.20
CA VAL A 104 -1.82 3.16 3.02
C VAL A 104 -2.40 3.83 1.77
N SER A 105 -2.03 5.08 1.48
CA SER A 105 -2.53 5.78 0.29
C SER A 105 -2.03 5.10 -0.99
N TRP A 106 -0.76 4.72 -1.04
CA TRP A 106 -0.17 3.94 -2.13
C TRP A 106 -0.81 2.57 -2.29
N GLU A 107 -1.15 1.90 -1.19
CA GLU A 107 -1.89 0.63 -1.22
C GLU A 107 -3.28 0.80 -1.84
N ARG A 108 -4.02 1.82 -1.41
CA ARG A 108 -5.35 2.15 -1.95
C ARG A 108 -5.28 2.50 -3.43
N GLN A 109 -4.29 3.32 -3.83
CA GLN A 109 -4.11 3.72 -5.21
C GLN A 109 -3.83 2.51 -6.11
N ARG A 110 -2.92 1.61 -5.70
CA ARG A 110 -2.64 0.36 -6.44
C ARG A 110 -3.92 -0.45 -6.66
N ARG A 111 -4.72 -0.64 -5.60
CA ARG A 111 -5.97 -1.41 -5.68
C ARG A 111 -6.96 -0.78 -6.66
N ASN A 112 -7.05 0.56 -6.67
CA ASN A 112 -7.96 1.26 -7.57
C ASN A 112 -7.51 1.12 -9.04
N GLU A 113 -6.21 1.23 -9.31
CA GLU A 113 -5.64 1.00 -10.65
C GLU A 113 -5.92 -0.43 -11.14
N THR A 114 -5.78 -1.44 -10.28
CA THR A 114 -6.11 -2.83 -10.64
C THR A 114 -7.60 -3.02 -10.93
N LYS A 115 -8.50 -2.39 -10.16
CA LYS A 115 -9.94 -2.47 -10.41
C LYS A 115 -10.35 -1.83 -11.74
N MET A 116 -9.79 -0.66 -12.06
CA MET A 116 -10.08 0.03 -13.32
C MET A 116 -9.65 -0.78 -14.55
N VAL A 117 -8.53 -1.50 -14.47
CA VAL A 117 -8.08 -2.39 -15.56
C VAL A 117 -9.04 -3.57 -15.74
N ILE A 118 -9.59 -4.12 -14.65
CA ILE A 118 -10.54 -5.24 -14.70
C ILE A 118 -11.91 -4.80 -15.26
N ASP A 119 -12.41 -3.63 -14.86
CA ASP A 119 -13.70 -3.11 -15.34
C ASP A 119 -13.63 -2.64 -16.81
N ALA A 120 -12.46 -2.20 -17.29
CA ALA A 120 -12.26 -1.79 -18.69
C ALA A 120 -12.18 -2.97 -19.67
N ASP A 121 -11.87 -4.18 -19.18
CA ASP A 121 -11.76 -5.41 -19.98
C ASP A 121 -13.04 -6.27 -19.94
N ALA A 122 -14.09 -5.81 -19.24
CA ALA A 122 -15.39 -6.47 -19.25
C ALA A 122 -16.05 -6.32 -20.64
N PRO A 123 -16.36 -7.42 -21.37
CA PRO A 123 -17.05 -7.32 -22.65
C PRO A 123 -18.48 -6.82 -22.40
N SER A 124 -18.81 -5.68 -22.99
CA SER A 124 -20.17 -5.15 -23.08
C SER A 124 -21.05 -6.12 -23.88
N GLU A 125 -21.60 -7.14 -23.21
CA GLU A 125 -22.70 -7.95 -23.74
C GLU A 125 -23.96 -7.07 -23.78
N VAL A 126 -24.17 -6.44 -24.94
CA VAL A 126 -25.43 -5.79 -25.31
C VAL A 126 -26.50 -6.89 -25.45
N SER A 127 -27.21 -7.18 -24.36
CA SER A 127 -28.40 -8.03 -24.41
C SER A 127 -29.64 -7.17 -24.69
N ASP A 128 -29.84 -6.87 -25.97
CA ASP A 128 -31.12 -6.47 -26.51
C ASP A 128 -32.06 -7.69 -26.49
N ARG A 129 -32.95 -7.77 -25.49
CA ARG A 129 -34.09 -8.69 -25.49
C ARG A 129 -35.35 -8.01 -24.97
N LEU A 130 -35.88 -7.10 -25.79
CA LEU A 130 -37.32 -6.88 -25.82
C LEU A 130 -38.01 -8.09 -26.45
N ARG A 131 -38.57 -8.98 -25.63
CA ARG A 131 -39.72 -9.81 -26.04
C ARG A 131 -40.77 -9.83 -24.94
N LEU A 132 -41.82 -9.04 -25.18
CA LEU A 132 -43.07 -9.05 -24.44
C LEU A 132 -43.96 -10.22 -24.90
N SER A 133 -44.73 -10.73 -23.94
CA SER A 133 -46.01 -11.44 -24.07
C SER A 133 -46.01 -12.97 -24.17
N SER A 134 -46.44 -13.60 -23.09
CA SER A 134 -47.71 -14.35 -22.96
C SER A 134 -47.51 -15.34 -21.80
N GLY A 135 -48.10 -15.13 -20.63
CA GLY A 135 -49.49 -15.50 -20.36
C GLY A 135 -49.53 -16.90 -19.72
N VAL A 136 -50.29 -17.02 -18.61
CA VAL A 136 -50.68 -18.24 -17.87
C VAL A 136 -49.88 -18.56 -16.59
N ASP A 137 -50.41 -18.06 -15.48
CA ASP A 137 -50.47 -18.70 -14.14
C ASP A 137 -51.60 -19.76 -14.13
N PRO A 138 -51.81 -20.64 -13.11
CA PRO A 138 -51.09 -20.80 -11.83
C PRO A 138 -50.92 -22.27 -11.30
N LYS A 139 -50.29 -22.36 -10.11
CA LYS A 139 -50.66 -23.26 -8.98
C LYS A 139 -50.10 -24.69 -8.94
N ARG A 140 -49.22 -24.98 -7.96
CA ARG A 140 -49.50 -25.89 -6.81
C ARG A 140 -48.25 -26.18 -5.95
N SER A 141 -48.44 -26.01 -4.63
CA SER A 141 -48.05 -26.97 -3.57
C SER A 141 -46.54 -27.14 -3.31
N SER A 142 -46.00 -27.40 -2.12
CA SER A 142 -46.54 -27.80 -0.81
C SER A 142 -45.37 -27.73 0.19
N TYR A 143 -45.66 -27.22 1.38
CA TYR A 143 -45.13 -27.58 2.71
C TYR A 143 -43.79 -28.33 2.91
N GLY A 144 -43.08 -27.83 3.94
CA GLY A 144 -42.33 -28.63 4.92
C GLY A 144 -40.88 -28.92 4.52
N SER A 145 -39.91 -29.04 5.42
CA SER A 145 -39.89 -29.09 6.88
C SER A 145 -38.41 -29.09 7.34
N SER A 146 -38.17 -28.65 8.59
CA SER A 146 -37.11 -29.10 9.54
C SER A 146 -35.64 -29.05 9.11
N ILE A 147 -34.81 -28.19 9.73
CA ILE A 147 -34.06 -28.46 10.99
C ILE A 147 -33.27 -29.77 10.96
N SER A 148 -31.94 -29.66 11.03
CA SER A 148 -31.14 -30.47 11.94
C SER A 148 -29.80 -29.78 12.23
N GLU A 149 -29.65 -29.24 13.43
CA GLU A 149 -28.37 -29.21 14.12
C GLU A 149 -28.12 -30.60 14.73
N ASP A 150 -26.86 -31.05 14.79
CA ASP A 150 -26.33 -31.70 15.99
C ASP A 150 -24.78 -31.70 15.99
N PRO A 151 -24.13 -31.29 17.10
CA PRO A 151 -22.72 -31.45 17.38
C PRO A 151 -22.45 -32.62 18.36
N SER A 152 -21.44 -33.45 18.09
CA SER A 152 -20.92 -34.44 19.05
C SER A 152 -19.38 -34.54 18.89
N LYS A 153 -18.53 -34.04 19.81
CA LYS A 153 -18.13 -34.51 21.16
C LYS A 153 -17.54 -35.93 21.23
N ARG A 154 -16.21 -36.03 21.44
CA ARG A 154 -15.50 -36.85 22.46
C ARG A 154 -14.00 -36.55 22.37
N VAL A 155 -13.28 -35.97 23.35
CA VAL A 155 -12.96 -36.38 24.74
C VAL A 155 -12.15 -37.70 24.77
N LYS A 156 -10.85 -37.69 25.11
CA LYS A 156 -10.31 -37.80 26.50
C LYS A 156 -8.79 -38.12 26.54
N THR A 157 -8.08 -37.43 27.45
CA THR A 157 -6.97 -37.85 28.34
C THR A 157 -5.60 -38.32 27.80
N GLU A 158 -4.57 -37.51 28.09
CA GLU A 158 -3.40 -37.76 28.98
C GLU A 158 -3.15 -39.18 29.52
N PRO A 159 -1.89 -39.60 29.81
CA PRO A 159 -0.95 -38.89 30.71
C PRO A 159 0.54 -38.89 30.29
N GLY A 160 1.34 -38.08 31.00
CA GLY A 160 2.75 -37.81 30.70
C GLY A 160 3.75 -38.85 31.19
N LEU A 161 5.04 -38.51 31.08
CA LEU A 161 6.11 -38.86 32.02
C LEU A 161 7.41 -38.11 31.66
N GLN A 162 8.01 -37.53 32.72
CA GLN A 162 9.40 -37.09 32.92
C GLN A 162 9.91 -35.83 32.22
#